data_AF-A0A1G2S9A5-F1
#
_entry.id   AF-A0A1G2S9A5-F1
#
_cell.length_a   1.000
_cell.length_b   1.000
_cell.length_c   1.000
_cell.angle_alpha   90.00
_cell.angle_beta   90.00
_cell.angle_gamma   90.00
#
_symmetry.space_group_name_H-M   'P 1'
#
loop_
_entity.id
_entity.type
_entity.pdbx_description
1 polymer ?
#
loop_
_entity_poly.entity_id
_entity_poly.type
_entity_poly.pdbx_seq_one_letter_code
_entity_poly.pdbx_strand_id
1 'polypeptide(L)'
;MDIRKVLTANFYRSGAMGSLGDASYMLLRQFQFPDTYSSMDSLTSRDSDRLFQQEYQHATRCFKEHTGRGELAFETWLHRAFDGDVIKFLTDILKADPLVRWTGYRVTGSVHRGNGHAIFHFELFAKHPTSHTEVYTGSNAPNVVERQQEEGIRTPSRW
;
A
#
# COMPACT_ATOMS: atom_id res chain seq x y z
N MET A 1 -11.55 -19.80 -13.53
CA MET A 1 -10.50 -18.77 -13.44
C MET A 1 -10.18 -18.58 -11.97
N ASP A 2 -8.91 -18.66 -11.59
CA ASP A 2 -8.48 -18.42 -10.21
C ASP A 2 -8.47 -16.90 -9.97
N ILE A 3 -9.32 -16.43 -9.06
CA ILE A 3 -9.49 -15.00 -8.74
C ILE A 3 -8.89 -14.77 -7.36
N ARG A 4 -7.91 -13.87 -7.28
CA ARG A 4 -7.23 -13.51 -6.05
C ARG A 4 -7.81 -12.21 -5.51
N LYS A 5 -8.00 -12.14 -4.19
CA LYS A 5 -8.50 -10.94 -3.50
C LYS A 5 -7.35 -10.15 -2.92
N VAL A 6 -7.39 -8.83 -3.10
CA VAL A 6 -6.49 -7.88 -2.45
C VAL A 6 -6.96 -7.64 -1.01
N LEU A 7 -6.01 -7.46 -0.09
CA LEU A 7 -6.32 -7.11 1.29
C LEU A 7 -7.00 -5.73 1.37
N THR A 8 -8.10 -5.64 2.11
CA THR A 8 -8.82 -4.38 2.32
C THR A 8 -8.01 -3.44 3.22
N ALA A 9 -7.91 -2.17 2.84
CA ALA A 9 -7.27 -1.13 3.66
C ALA A 9 -8.31 -0.17 4.23
N ASN A 10 -7.99 0.42 5.39
CA ASN A 10 -8.76 1.52 5.95
C ASN A 10 -8.39 2.83 5.25
N PHE A 11 -9.31 3.79 5.27
CA PHE A 11 -9.00 5.15 4.83
C PHE A 11 -7.85 5.74 5.66
N TYR A 12 -6.87 6.37 5.01
CA TYR A 12 -5.76 7.01 5.72
C TYR A 12 -6.20 8.30 6.41
N ARG A 13 -5.79 8.43 7.67
CA ARG A 13 -5.94 9.66 8.45
C ARG A 13 -4.56 10.03 8.98
N SER A 14 -4.15 11.27 8.72
CA SER A 14 -2.84 11.75 9.19
C SER A 14 -2.72 11.66 10.70
N GLY A 15 -1.57 11.18 11.19
CA GLY A 15 -1.33 10.95 12.62
C GLY A 15 -2.12 9.77 13.23
N ALA A 16 -2.92 9.05 12.44
CA ALA A 16 -3.71 7.91 12.92
C ALA A 16 -3.09 6.55 12.56
N MET A 17 -1.93 6.51 11.91
CA MET A 17 -1.25 5.25 11.59
C MET A 17 -1.01 4.46 12.87
N GLY A 18 -1.55 3.24 12.96
CA GLY A 18 -1.49 2.41 14.17
C GLY A 18 -2.63 2.60 15.19
N SER A 19 -3.50 3.61 15.02
CA SER A 19 -4.65 3.84 15.92
C SER A 19 -5.77 2.79 15.82
N LEU A 20 -5.73 1.94 14.79
CA LEU A 20 -6.73 0.91 14.51
C LEU A 20 -6.24 -0.50 14.88
N GLY A 21 -5.22 -0.58 15.74
CA GLY A 21 -4.58 -1.82 16.13
C GLY A 21 -3.59 -2.34 15.08
N ASP A 22 -2.91 -3.41 15.48
CA ASP A 22 -1.59 -3.77 14.99
C ASP A 22 -1.48 -4.34 13.56
N ALA A 23 -2.59 -4.46 12.84
CA ALA A 23 -2.65 -5.04 11.48
C ALA A 23 -3.51 -4.21 10.52
N SER A 24 -3.94 -3.02 10.94
CA SER A 24 -4.84 -2.19 10.16
C SER A 24 -4.04 -1.37 9.16
N TYR A 25 -3.85 -1.93 7.97
CA TYR A 25 -3.29 -1.22 6.83
C TYR A 25 -4.17 -0.01 6.51
N MET A 26 -3.55 1.18 6.46
CA MET A 26 -4.17 2.42 6.01
C MET A 26 -3.73 2.73 4.60
N LEU A 27 -4.67 3.06 3.71
CA LEU A 27 -4.34 3.39 2.32
C LEU A 27 -3.65 4.76 2.24
N LEU A 28 -2.34 4.76 2.04
CA LEU A 28 -1.60 6.00 1.78
C LEU A 28 -1.87 6.50 0.36
N ARG A 29 -1.78 5.60 -0.62
CA ARG A 29 -2.05 5.92 -2.04
C ARG A 29 -2.26 4.65 -2.86
N GLN A 30 -3.09 4.74 -3.90
CA GLN A 30 -3.16 3.74 -4.95
C GLN A 30 -3.52 4.36 -6.29
N PHE A 31 -3.06 3.72 -7.37
CA PHE A 31 -3.32 4.12 -8.74
C PHE A 31 -3.44 2.86 -9.60
N GLN A 32 -4.51 2.76 -10.39
CA GLN A 32 -4.81 1.61 -11.26
C GLN A 32 -4.58 0.25 -10.59
N PHE A 33 -5.06 0.10 -9.36
CA PHE A 33 -4.86 -1.09 -8.56
C PHE A 33 -6.16 -1.90 -8.42
N PRO A 34 -6.11 -3.24 -8.49
CA PRO A 34 -7.30 -4.07 -8.40
C PRO A 34 -7.84 -4.21 -6.97
N ASP A 35 -9.12 -4.53 -6.85
CA ASP A 35 -9.69 -5.16 -5.66
C ASP A 35 -9.61 -6.69 -5.72
N THR A 36 -9.71 -7.24 -6.93
CA THR A 36 -9.51 -8.64 -7.28
C THR A 36 -8.76 -8.75 -8.59
N TYR A 37 -7.92 -9.78 -8.76
CA TYR A 37 -7.11 -9.94 -9.96
C TYR A 37 -7.02 -11.39 -10.44
N SER A 38 -6.80 -11.52 -11.75
CA SER A 38 -6.65 -12.79 -12.44
C SER A 38 -5.26 -13.37 -12.24
N SER A 39 -5.13 -14.69 -12.36
CA SER A 39 -3.83 -15.37 -12.41
C SER A 39 -2.94 -14.96 -13.59
N MET A 40 -3.50 -14.30 -14.61
CA MET A 40 -2.72 -13.74 -15.73
C MET A 40 -2.03 -12.42 -15.37
N ASP A 41 -2.56 -11.70 -14.38
CA ASP A 41 -2.00 -10.43 -13.95
C ASP A 41 -0.77 -10.67 -13.06
N SER A 42 0.14 -9.70 -13.04
CA SER A 42 1.33 -9.75 -12.19
C SER A 42 1.15 -8.87 -10.96
N LEU A 43 1.51 -9.40 -9.81
CA LEU A 43 1.54 -8.66 -8.54
C LEU A 43 2.80 -9.03 -7.77
N THR A 44 3.53 -8.02 -7.31
CA THR A 44 4.67 -8.18 -6.39
C THR A 44 4.47 -7.28 -5.19
N SER A 45 4.86 -7.75 -4.00
CA SER A 45 4.71 -6.98 -2.77
C SER A 45 5.77 -7.31 -1.73
N ARG A 46 6.12 -6.32 -0.90
CA ARG A 46 6.94 -6.47 0.30
C ARG A 46 6.67 -5.36 1.31
N ASP A 47 6.91 -5.67 2.57
CA ASP A 47 6.95 -4.70 3.66
C ASP A 47 8.32 -4.00 3.73
N SER A 48 8.32 -2.71 4.07
CA SER A 48 9.52 -1.89 4.19
C SER A 48 10.48 -2.40 5.27
N ASP A 49 9.98 -2.91 6.38
CA ASP A 49 10.81 -3.43 7.47
C ASP A 49 11.64 -4.64 7.03
N ARG A 50 11.07 -5.55 6.24
CA ARG A 50 11.77 -6.69 5.65
C ARG A 50 12.84 -6.25 4.67
N LEU A 51 12.56 -5.23 3.87
CA LEU A 51 13.53 -4.65 2.94
C LEU A 51 14.71 -4.04 3.69
N PHE A 52 14.48 -3.31 4.78
CA PHE A 52 15.57 -2.77 5.61
C PHE A 52 16.33 -3.86 6.39
N GLN A 53 15.67 -4.94 6.80
CA GLN A 53 16.34 -6.07 7.48
C GLN A 53 17.24 -6.88 6.54
N GLN A 54 16.76 -7.18 5.33
CA GLN A 54 17.43 -8.11 4.41
C GLN A 54 18.36 -7.39 3.42
N GLU A 55 18.00 -6.16 3.05
CA GLU A 55 18.59 -5.45 1.92
C GLU A 55 18.85 -3.96 2.25
N TYR A 56 19.29 -3.71 3.48
CA TYR A 56 19.45 -2.36 4.05
C TYR A 56 20.06 -1.33 3.08
N GLN A 57 21.22 -1.64 2.49
CA GLN A 57 21.93 -0.72 1.60
C GLN A 57 21.12 -0.36 0.34
N HIS A 58 20.41 -1.34 -0.21
CA HIS A 58 19.56 -1.14 -1.38
C HIS A 58 18.34 -0.29 -1.01
N ALA A 59 17.67 -0.61 0.10
CA ALA A 59 16.53 0.14 0.59
C ALA A 59 16.91 1.60 0.87
N THR A 60 17.95 1.84 1.68
CA THR A 60 18.43 3.20 1.99
C THR A 60 18.75 3.99 0.72
N ARG A 61 19.39 3.37 -0.28
CA ARG A 61 19.70 4.03 -1.55
C ARG A 61 18.43 4.43 -2.30
N CYS A 62 17.50 3.50 -2.52
CA CYS A 62 16.25 3.77 -3.24
C CYS A 62 15.44 4.88 -2.56
N PHE A 63 15.27 4.83 -1.24
CA PHE A 63 14.59 5.90 -0.51
C PHE A 63 15.31 7.24 -0.69
N LYS A 64 16.65 7.29 -0.59
CA LYS A 64 17.40 8.54 -0.75
C LYS A 64 17.33 9.11 -2.16
N GLU A 65 17.46 8.27 -3.19
CA GLU A 65 17.42 8.68 -4.60
C GLU A 65 16.04 9.23 -5.00
N HIS A 66 14.96 8.61 -4.54
CA HIS A 66 13.60 8.99 -4.93
C HIS A 66 13.02 10.12 -4.05
N THR A 67 13.22 10.07 -2.74
CA THR A 67 12.65 11.06 -1.80
C THR A 67 13.57 12.26 -1.54
N GLY A 68 14.86 12.15 -1.87
CA GLY A 68 15.91 13.13 -1.56
C GLY A 68 16.35 13.16 -0.09
N ARG A 69 15.59 12.57 0.83
CA ARG A 69 15.81 12.67 2.29
C ARG A 69 15.71 11.35 3.06
N GLY A 70 15.47 10.24 2.37
CA GLY A 70 15.37 8.91 2.97
C GLY A 70 13.97 8.57 3.48
N GLU A 71 13.88 7.53 4.30
CA GLU A 71 12.60 6.93 4.75
C GLU A 71 11.66 7.92 5.45
N LEU A 72 12.20 8.80 6.30
CA LEU A 72 11.38 9.75 7.07
C LEU A 72 10.62 10.75 6.19
N ALA A 73 11.07 11.00 4.95
CA ALA A 73 10.39 11.88 4.01
C ALA A 73 9.43 11.15 3.08
N PHE A 74 9.36 9.82 3.15
CA PHE A 74 8.66 9.00 2.19
C PHE A 74 7.18 9.33 2.10
N GLU A 75 6.48 9.41 3.23
CA GLU A 75 5.04 9.68 3.26
C GLU A 75 4.71 11.03 2.61
N THR A 76 5.45 12.09 2.96
CA THR A 76 5.27 13.42 2.36
C THR A 76 5.58 13.41 0.86
N TRP A 77 6.63 12.70 0.45
CA TRP A 77 6.99 12.54 -0.95
C TRP A 77 5.89 11.78 -1.72
N LEU A 78 5.41 10.66 -1.17
CA LEU A 78 4.40 9.78 -1.76
C LEU A 78 3.10 10.54 -2.05
N HIS A 79 2.69 11.47 -1.19
CA HIS A 79 1.49 12.29 -1.43
C HIS A 79 1.66 13.33 -2.54
N ARG A 80 2.91 13.66 -2.93
CA ARG A 80 3.21 14.73 -3.91
C ARG A 80 3.76 14.21 -5.23
N ALA A 81 4.32 13.00 -5.25
CA ALA A 81 4.95 12.40 -6.41
C ALA A 81 3.95 12.19 -7.57
N PHE A 82 4.42 12.19 -8.81
CA PHE A 82 3.59 11.71 -9.92
C PHE A 82 3.49 10.18 -9.87
N ASP A 83 2.40 9.60 -10.39
CA ASP A 83 2.20 8.15 -10.34
C ASP A 83 3.35 7.37 -11.02
N GLY A 84 3.93 7.93 -12.08
CA GLY A 84 5.10 7.36 -12.75
C GLY A 84 6.35 7.30 -11.85
N ASP A 85 6.56 8.31 -11.00
CA ASP A 85 7.66 8.33 -10.04
C ASP A 85 7.46 7.28 -8.95
N VAL A 86 6.22 7.09 -8.50
CA VAL A 86 5.88 6.06 -7.51
C VAL A 86 6.07 4.66 -8.11
N ILE A 87 5.61 4.42 -9.33
CA ILE A 87 5.84 3.14 -10.03
C ILE A 87 7.34 2.88 -10.18
N LYS A 88 8.13 3.90 -10.52
CA LYS A 88 9.59 3.77 -10.65
C LYS A 88 10.23 3.42 -9.30
N PHE A 89 9.89 4.14 -8.23
CA PHE A 89 10.35 3.83 -6.88
C PHE A 89 10.01 2.39 -6.49
N LEU A 90 8.77 1.96 -6.73
CA LEU A 90 8.30 0.62 -6.37
C LEU A 90 8.97 -0.48 -7.20
N THR A 91 9.23 -0.22 -8.49
CA THR A 91 9.99 -1.13 -9.35
C THR A 91 11.40 -1.33 -8.81
N ASP A 92 12.06 -0.22 -8.43
CA ASP A 92 13.42 -0.24 -7.90
C ASP A 92 13.50 -0.95 -6.53
N ILE A 93 12.68 -0.51 -5.56
CA ILE A 93 12.73 -1.00 -4.17
C ILE A 93 12.31 -2.47 -4.04
N LEU A 94 11.40 -2.94 -4.90
CA LEU A 94 10.96 -4.34 -4.93
C LEU A 94 11.85 -5.22 -5.80
N LYS A 95 12.84 -4.64 -6.50
CA LYS A 95 13.62 -5.32 -7.55
C LYS A 95 12.70 -6.06 -8.53
N ALA A 96 11.63 -5.38 -8.94
CA ALA A 96 10.61 -5.97 -9.78
C ALA A 96 11.18 -6.31 -11.16
N ASP A 97 10.59 -7.30 -11.83
CA ASP A 97 11.04 -7.73 -13.15
C ASP A 97 10.98 -6.54 -14.15
N PRO A 98 12.11 -6.15 -14.75
CA PRO A 98 12.17 -5.03 -15.68
C PRO A 98 11.47 -5.32 -17.02
N LEU A 99 11.16 -6.59 -17.31
CA LEU A 99 10.42 -7.00 -18.51
C LEU A 99 8.91 -6.84 -18.35
N VAL A 100 8.41 -6.71 -17.12
CA VAL A 100 7.00 -6.49 -16.84
C VAL A 100 6.68 -5.00 -16.96
N ARG A 101 5.68 -4.67 -17.78
CA ARG A 101 5.14 -3.32 -17.84
C ARG A 101 4.18 -3.10 -16.67
N TRP A 102 4.71 -2.60 -15.56
CA TRP A 102 3.92 -2.24 -14.39
C TRP A 102 2.95 -1.08 -14.69
N THR A 103 1.67 -1.26 -14.36
CA THR A 103 0.59 -0.34 -14.72
C THR A 103 -0.07 0.33 -13.52
N GLY A 104 0.07 -0.25 -12.34
CA GLY A 104 -0.57 0.27 -11.13
C GLY A 104 0.19 -0.09 -9.88
N TYR A 105 -0.21 0.52 -8.77
CA TYR A 105 0.40 0.28 -7.48
C TYR A 105 -0.55 0.59 -6.34
N ARG A 106 -0.17 0.07 -5.17
CA ARG A 106 -0.78 0.42 -3.89
C ARG A 106 0.29 0.49 -2.82
N VAL A 107 0.17 1.52 -1.98
CA VAL A 107 1.00 1.70 -0.80
C VAL A 107 0.08 1.85 0.39
N THR A 108 0.25 0.98 1.37
CA THR A 108 -0.45 1.08 2.65
C THR A 108 0.55 1.24 3.79
N GLY A 109 0.10 1.84 4.89
CA GLY A 109 0.90 2.07 6.09
C GLY A 109 0.33 1.35 7.30
N SER A 110 1.21 0.84 8.15
CA SER A 110 0.90 0.34 9.50
C SER A 110 2.03 0.76 10.45
N VAL A 111 1.97 0.35 11.72
CA VAL A 111 3.08 0.59 12.67
C VAL A 111 3.52 -0.71 13.32
N HIS A 112 4.81 -0.80 13.60
CA HIS A 112 5.39 -1.91 14.34
C HIS A 112 4.96 -1.86 15.82
N ARG A 113 4.40 -2.97 16.33
CA ARG A 113 3.82 -3.07 17.70
C ARG A 113 4.77 -2.67 18.82
N GLY A 114 6.06 -3.00 18.67
CA GLY A 114 7.03 -2.85 19.76
C GLY A 114 7.59 -1.44 19.92
N ASN A 115 7.68 -0.67 18.84
CA ASN A 115 8.40 0.61 18.83
C ASN A 115 7.68 1.74 18.09
N GLY A 116 6.49 1.48 17.54
CA GLY A 116 5.70 2.47 16.80
C GLY A 116 6.30 2.90 15.46
N HIS A 117 7.34 2.20 14.97
CA HIS A 117 7.95 2.54 13.69
C HIS A 117 6.98 2.30 12.53
N ALA A 118 6.90 3.24 11.58
CA ALA A 118 6.06 3.08 10.40
C ALA A 118 6.52 1.89 9.55
N ILE A 119 5.59 1.05 9.12
CA ILE A 119 5.83 -0.02 8.16
C ILE A 119 4.98 0.28 6.94
N PHE A 120 5.65 0.43 5.80
CA PHE A 120 4.99 0.61 4.51
C PHE A 120 4.89 -0.73 3.80
N HIS A 121 3.69 -1.11 3.39
CA HIS A 121 3.47 -2.24 2.51
C HIS A 121 3.42 -1.73 1.08
N PHE A 122 4.34 -2.23 0.26
CA PHE A 122 4.50 -1.87 -1.14
C PHE A 122 3.90 -2.95 -2.02
N GLU A 123 2.98 -2.56 -2.91
CA GLU A 123 2.36 -3.45 -3.88
C GLU A 123 2.48 -2.85 -5.28
N LEU A 124 2.97 -3.62 -6.25
CA LEU A 124 3.09 -3.23 -7.65
C LEU A 124 2.30 -4.21 -8.52
N PHE A 125 1.54 -3.68 -9.46
CA PHE A 125 0.57 -4.42 -10.26
C PHE A 125 0.75 -4.18 -11.76
N ALA A 126 0.66 -5.24 -12.55
CA ALA A 126 0.60 -5.18 -14.00
C ALA A 126 -0.60 -5.97 -14.51
N LYS A 127 -1.53 -5.27 -15.15
CA LYS A 127 -2.68 -5.89 -15.80
C LYS A 127 -2.24 -6.54 -17.10
N HIS A 128 -2.56 -7.82 -17.28
CA HIS A 128 -2.32 -8.51 -18.56
C HIS A 128 -3.21 -7.89 -19.66
N PRO A 129 -2.75 -7.76 -20.91
CA PRO A 129 -3.52 -7.11 -21.99
C PRO A 129 -4.90 -7.73 -22.25
N THR A 130 -5.07 -9.01 -21.96
CA THR A 130 -6.33 -9.75 -22.13
C THR A 130 -7.11 -9.94 -20.82
N SER A 131 -6.61 -9.40 -19.70
CA SER A 131 -7.30 -9.52 -18.42
C SER A 131 -8.50 -8.57 -18.37
N HIS A 132 -9.60 -9.08 -17.80
CA HIS A 132 -10.80 -8.29 -17.51
C HIS A 132 -10.76 -7.65 -16.12
N THR A 133 -9.65 -7.77 -15.38
CA THR A 133 -9.47 -7.18 -14.05
C THR A 133 -9.79 -5.69 -14.05
N GLU A 134 -10.69 -5.28 -13.16
CA GLU A 134 -11.01 -3.88 -12.93
C GLU A 134 -9.93 -3.23 -12.05
N VAL A 135 -9.68 -1.94 -12.28
CA VAL A 135 -8.63 -1.21 -11.59
C VAL A 135 -9.15 0.13 -11.09
N TYR A 136 -8.66 0.53 -9.93
CA TYR A 136 -9.17 1.66 -9.18
C TYR A 136 -8.04 2.60 -8.74
N THR A 137 -8.38 3.87 -8.57
CA THR A 137 -7.44 4.91 -8.14
C THR A 137 -8.03 5.67 -6.97
N GLY A 138 -7.16 6.09 -6.05
CA GLY A 138 -7.56 6.84 -4.87
C GLY A 138 -8.38 6.01 -3.88
N SER A 139 -9.07 6.69 -2.97
CA SER A 139 -9.64 6.11 -1.76
C SER A 139 -11.10 5.64 -1.89
N ASN A 140 -11.75 5.88 -3.03
CA ASN A 140 -13.15 5.46 -3.26
C ASN A 140 -13.26 4.04 -3.84
N ALA A 141 -12.18 3.27 -3.82
CA ALA A 141 -12.14 1.95 -4.41
C ALA A 141 -12.77 0.89 -3.49
N PRO A 142 -13.29 -0.23 -4.04
CA PRO A 142 -13.93 -1.29 -3.24
C PRO A 142 -13.00 -1.94 -2.20
N ASN A 143 -11.69 -1.86 -2.42
CA ASN A 143 -10.66 -2.35 -1.50
C ASN A 143 -10.30 -1.35 -0.39
N VAL A 144 -11.07 -0.28 -0.22
CA VAL A 144 -10.89 0.77 0.80
C VAL A 144 -12.17 0.94 1.59
N VAL A 145 -12.09 0.77 2.90
CA VAL A 145 -13.24 0.90 3.79
C VAL A 145 -13.08 2.15 4.63
N GLU A 146 -14.04 3.06 4.53
CA GLU A 146 -14.27 4.06 5.55
C GLU A 146 -15.04 3.38 6.67
N ARG A 147 -14.43 3.20 7.85
CA ARG A 147 -15.23 2.92 9.04
C ARG A 147 -16.13 4.13 9.27
N GLN A 148 -17.40 4.02 8.88
CA GLN A 148 -18.46 4.66 9.65
C GLN A 148 -18.22 4.22 11.10
N GLN A 149 -18.19 5.18 12.03
CA GLN A 149 -18.20 4.82 13.44
C GLN A 149 -19.42 3.92 13.67
N GLU A 150 -19.23 2.61 13.78
CA GLU A 150 -20.14 1.75 14.54
C GLU A 150 -19.97 2.11 16.03
N GLU A 151 -20.30 3.36 16.36
CA GLU A 151 -20.62 3.82 17.72
C GLU A 151 -22.08 4.25 17.71
N GLY A 152 -22.95 3.24 17.58
CA GLY A 152 -24.39 3.32 17.82
C GLY A 152 -24.90 1.89 17.69
N ILE A 153 -25.11 1.13 18.76
CA ILE A 153 -26.12 1.38 19.80
C ILE A 153 -25.58 0.89 21.14
N ARG A 154 -25.25 1.81 22.06
CA ARG A 154 -25.26 1.52 23.50
C ARG A 154 -26.43 2.24 24.12
N THR A 155 -27.56 1.55 24.29
CA THR A 155 -28.42 1.57 25.51
C THR A 155 -29.66 0.68 25.31
N PRO A 156 -30.33 0.19 26.38
CA PRO A 156 -29.96 0.11 27.79
C PRO A 156 -30.09 -1.32 28.35
N SER A 157 -29.23 -1.74 29.29
CA SER A 157 -29.57 -2.85 30.17
C SER A 157 -30.11 -2.28 31.47
N ARG A 158 -31.45 -2.27 31.56
CA ARG A 158 -32.18 -2.20 32.84
C ARG A 158 -31.72 -3.38 33.71
N TRP A 159 -31.27 -3.07 34.93
CA TRP A 159 -31.69 -3.72 36.17
C TRP A 159 -31.59 -2.67 37.28
#